data_AF-A0A2P7TX27-F1
#
_entry.id   AF-A0A2P7TX27-F1
#
_cell.length_a   1.000
_cell.length_b   1.000
_cell.length_c   1.000
_cell.angle_alpha   90.00
_cell.angle_beta   90.00
_cell.angle_gamma   90.00
#
_symmetry.space_group_name_H-M   'P 1'
#
loop_
_entity.id
_entity.type
_entity.pdbx_description
1 polymer ?
#
loop_
_entity_poly.entity_id
_entity_poly.type
_entity_poly.pdbx_seq_one_letter_code
_entity_poly.pdbx_strand_id
1 'polypeptide(L)' 'RKYNGVGRKSCLLFLKECGFRFDFGTPSGQLEMLRKWCGVWG' A
#
# COMPACT_ATOMS: atom_id res chain seq x y z
N ARG A 1 -17.69 14.36 -0.98
CA ARG A 1 -16.57 14.34 -0.01
C ARG A 1 -15.43 15.21 -0.53
N LYS A 2 -15.12 16.33 0.14
CA LYS A 2 -13.88 17.09 -0.10
C LYS A 2 -12.75 16.30 0.57
N TYR A 3 -11.76 15.86 -0.20
CA TYR A 3 -10.50 15.38 0.38
C TYR A 3 -9.75 16.63 0.85
N ASN A 4 -9.20 16.62 2.07
CA ASN A 4 -8.66 17.77 2.83
C ASN A 4 -7.48 18.50 2.14
N GLY A 5 -7.66 19.08 0.95
CA GLY A 5 -6.59 19.73 0.18
C GLY A 5 -5.58 18.77 -0.46
N VAL A 6 -5.70 17.46 -0.23
CA VAL A 6 -4.88 16.45 -0.89
C VAL A 6 -5.28 16.32 -2.35
N GLY A 7 -4.37 16.69 -3.26
CA GLY A 7 -4.56 16.53 -4.70
C GLY A 7 -4.84 15.07 -5.07
N ARG A 8 -5.69 14.83 -6.07
CA ARG A 8 -6.14 13.47 -6.50
C ARG A 8 -5.00 12.46 -6.66
N LYS A 9 -3.83 12.88 -7.14
CA LYS A 9 -2.63 12.04 -7.28
C LYS A 9 -2.10 11.53 -5.94
N SER A 10 -2.06 12.40 -4.92
CA SER A 10 -1.63 12.02 -3.58
C SER A 10 -2.69 11.16 -2.88
N CYS A 11 -3.98 11.39 -3.17
CA CYS A 11 -5.06 10.52 -2.69
C CYS A 11 -4.97 9.09 -3.26
N LEU A 12 -4.60 8.94 -4.54
CA LEU A 12 -4.40 7.62 -5.16
C LEU A 12 -3.24 6.86 -4.51
N LEU A 13 -2.12 7.54 -4.23
CA LEU A 13 -0.99 6.94 -3.53
C LEU A 13 -1.40 6.52 -2.11
N PHE A 14 -2.11 7.40 -1.39
CA PHE A 14 -2.62 7.10 -0.06
C PHE A 14 -3.55 5.88 -0.04
N LEU A 15 -4.47 5.76 -0.99
CA LEU A 15 -5.36 4.60 -1.09
C LEU A 15 -4.59 3.31 -1.40
N LYS A 16 -3.56 3.38 -2.25
CA LYS A 16 -2.69 2.23 -2.54
C LYS A 16 -1.90 1.79 -1.30
N GLU A 17 -1.40 2.75 -0.52
CA GLU A 17 -0.67 2.52 0.72
C GLU A 17 -1.59 2.01 1.85
N CYS A 18 -2.83 2.51 1.91
CA CYS A 18 -3.87 1.98 2.78
C CYS A 18 -4.23 0.54 2.42
N GLY A 19 -4.44 0.21 1.14
CA GLY A 19 -4.68 -1.17 0.70
C GLY A 19 -3.51 -2.08 1.08
N PHE A 20 -2.26 -1.61 0.93
CA PHE A 20 -1.09 -2.36 1.37
C PHE A 20 -1.07 -2.62 2.90
N ARG A 21 -1.48 -1.65 3.72
CA ARG A 21 -1.54 -1.80 5.18
C ARG A 21 -2.75 -2.58 5.68
N PHE A 22 -3.88 -2.51 4.98
CA PHE A 22 -5.17 -3.00 5.47
C PHE A 22 -5.52 -4.39 4.92
N ASP A 23 -5.26 -4.66 3.63
CA ASP A 23 -5.56 -5.97 3.02
C ASP A 23 -4.55 -7.06 3.39
N PHE A 24 -3.30 -6.69 3.67
CA PHE A 24 -2.24 -7.67 3.95
C PHE A 24 -2.13 -8.08 5.42
N GLY A 25 -2.96 -7.50 6.29
CA GLY A 25 -3.40 -8.01 7.60
C GLY A 25 -2.33 -8.23 8.68
N THR A 26 -1.31 -9.04 8.41
CA THR A 26 -0.23 -9.41 9.32
C THR A 26 1.14 -8.95 8.79
N PRO A 27 2.08 -8.57 9.66
CA PRO A 27 3.41 -8.09 9.25
C PRO A 27 4.17 -9.07 8.32
N SER A 28 3.92 -10.37 8.45
CA SER A 28 4.47 -11.41 7.59
C SER A 28 3.94 -11.33 6.15
N GLY A 29 2.65 -11.12 5.94
CA GLY A 29 2.05 -10.95 4.62
C GLY A 29 2.53 -9.68 3.91
N GLN A 30 2.74 -8.60 4.68
CA GLN A 30 3.32 -7.37 4.16
C GLN A 30 4.79 -7.57 3.72
N LEU A 31 5.58 -8.30 4.50
CA LEU A 31 6.97 -8.64 4.15
C LEU A 31 7.05 -9.53 2.90
N GLU A 32 6.15 -10.49 2.74
CA GLU A 32 6.10 -11.36 1.55
C GLU A 32 5.74 -10.54 0.30
N MET A 33 4.79 -9.61 0.41
CA MET A 33 4.44 -8.72 -0.70
C MET A 33 5.60 -7.80 -1.08
N LEU A 34 6.33 -7.26 -0.10
CA LEU A 34 7.54 -6.47 -0.34
C LEU A 34 8.62 -7.29 -1.06
N ARG A 35 8.83 -8.55 -0.67
CA ARG A 35 9.76 -9.45 -1.38
C ARG A 35 9.33 -9.69 -2.82
N LYS A 36 8.03 -9.91 -3.06
CA LYS A 36 7.46 -10.04 -4.42
C LYS A 36 7.69 -8.79 -5.26
N TRP A 37 7.49 -7.60 -4.69
CA TRP A 37 7.75 -6.33 -5.40
C TRP A 37 9.23 -6.10 -5.71
N CYS A 38 10.12 -6.52 -4.81
CA CYS A 38 11.55 -6.43 -5.00
C CYS A 38 12.09 -7.51 -5.98
N GLY A 39 11.24 -8.43 -6.44
CA GLY A 39 11.63 -9.54 -7.32
C GLY A 39 12.50 -10.60 -6.64
N VAL A 40 12.56 -10.58 -5.31
CA VAL A 40 13.35 -11.54 -4.53
C VAL A 40 12.51 -12.78 -4.31
N TRP A 41 12.57 -13.71 -5.26
CA TRP A 41 12.11 -15.09 -5.05
C TRP A 41 13.21 -15.87 -4.35
N GLY A 42 12.86 -16.52 -3.25
CA GLY A 42 13.66 -17.54 -2.59
C GLY A 42 13.02 -18.89 -2.78
#